data_AF-A0AAV5VVE9-F1
#
_entry.id   AF-A0AAV5VVE9-F1
#
_cell.length_a   1.000
_cell.length_b   1.000
_cell.length_c   1.000
_cell.angle_alpha   90.00
_cell.angle_beta   90.00
_cell.angle_gamma   90.00
#
_symmetry.space_group_name_H-M   'P 1'
#
loop_
_entity.id
_entity.type
_entity.pdbx_description
1 polymer ?
#
loop_
_entity_poly.entity_id
_entity_poly.type
_entity_poly.pdbx_seq_one_letter_code
_entity_poly.pdbx_strand_id
1 'polypeptide(L)'
;WQTILPVMNSLTLHPFMLFLLDDRRMGVDIRMGYLLTEISLIIFDWIFNFSFRIYPMAPFSGLYCGGPLCNLVQSRPLIMLIISTSITANMPCFLFLLIRMHKHVNATSPNAWNFTNRSVSLPRSEPELQMFNDLGGQLFVFGAFGVPQYF
;
A
#
# COMPACT_ATOMS: atom_id res chain seq x y z
N TRP A 1 -22.64 -20.26 -4.20
CA TRP A 1 -21.63 -19.99 -3.15
C TRP A 1 -20.63 -18.92 -3.55
N GLN A 2 -19.95 -19.03 -4.71
CA GLN A 2 -18.93 -18.05 -5.14
C GLN A 2 -19.43 -16.62 -5.33
N THR A 3 -20.72 -16.40 -5.60
CA THR A 3 -21.33 -15.06 -5.68
C THR A 3 -21.76 -14.51 -4.32
N ILE A 4 -22.01 -15.38 -3.33
CA ILE A 4 -22.47 -14.98 -1.99
C ILE A 4 -21.28 -14.43 -1.19
N LEU A 5 -20.12 -15.04 -1.33
CA LEU A 5 -18.89 -14.68 -0.63
C LEU A 5 -18.44 -13.23 -0.88
N PRO A 6 -18.35 -12.71 -2.12
CA PRO A 6 -17.98 -11.33 -2.38
C PRO A 6 -19.07 -10.34 -1.93
N VAL A 7 -20.35 -10.71 -2.00
CA VAL A 7 -21.43 -9.87 -1.45
C VAL A 7 -21.28 -9.76 0.06
N MET A 8 -21.14 -10.89 0.76
CA MET A 8 -20.88 -10.92 2.21
C MET A 8 -19.60 -10.17 2.57
N ASN A 9 -18.52 -10.36 1.83
CA ASN A 9 -17.27 -9.64 2.00
C ASN A 9 -17.51 -8.13 1.89
N SER A 10 -18.19 -7.71 0.82
CA SER A 10 -18.40 -6.31 0.55
C SER A 10 -19.27 -5.62 1.61
N LEU A 11 -20.20 -6.37 2.19
CA LEU A 11 -21.20 -5.87 3.12
C LEU A 11 -20.81 -6.02 4.59
N THR A 12 -19.79 -6.82 4.90
CA THR A 12 -19.31 -7.01 6.27
C THR A 12 -17.94 -6.38 6.47
N LEU A 13 -16.95 -6.67 5.61
CA LEU A 13 -15.58 -6.22 5.81
C LEU A 13 -15.39 -4.73 5.54
N HIS A 14 -15.93 -4.19 4.44
CA HIS A 14 -15.79 -2.77 4.14
C HIS A 14 -16.47 -1.84 5.16
N PRO A 15 -17.73 -2.06 5.58
CA PRO A 15 -18.32 -1.21 6.60
C PRO A 15 -17.66 -1.41 7.97
N PHE A 16 -17.13 -2.60 8.27
CA PHE A 16 -16.33 -2.82 9.48
C PHE A 16 -15.05 -1.97 9.47
N MET A 17 -14.34 -1.91 8.34
CA MET A 17 -13.14 -1.07 8.19
C MET A 17 -13.47 0.43 8.30
N LEU A 18 -14.58 0.87 7.71
CA LEU A 18 -15.06 2.25 7.85
C LEU A 18 -15.47 2.58 9.29
N PHE A 19 -16.10 1.63 9.99
CA PHE A 19 -16.50 1.79 11.38
C PHE A 19 -15.27 1.93 12.31
N LEU A 20 -14.24 1.13 12.07
CA LEU A 20 -12.98 1.19 12.82
C LEU A 20 -12.27 2.56 12.63
N LEU A 21 -12.54 3.24 11.52
CA LEU A 21 -11.96 4.52 11.17
C LEU A 21 -12.71 5.76 11.71
N ASP A 22 -13.86 5.60 12.37
CA ASP A 22 -14.65 6.74 12.84
C ASP A 22 -14.05 7.46 14.07
N ASP A 23 -12.83 7.11 14.50
CA ASP A 23 -12.16 7.81 15.58
C ASP A 23 -11.97 9.31 15.23
N ARG A 24 -12.52 10.18 16.09
CA ARG A 24 -12.58 11.65 15.91
C ARG A 24 -11.21 12.31 15.79
N ARG A 25 -10.13 11.59 16.07
CA ARG A 25 -8.76 12.09 16.02
C ARG A 25 -8.16 12.11 14.61
N MET A 26 -8.75 11.42 13.62
CA MET A 26 -8.23 11.43 12.25
C MET A 26 -8.64 12.69 11.49
N GLY A 27 -7.68 13.28 10.77
CA GLY A 27 -7.92 14.40 9.85
C GLY A 27 -8.88 14.02 8.72
N VAL A 28 -9.70 14.99 8.30
CA VAL A 28 -10.72 14.81 7.25
C VAL A 28 -10.13 14.31 5.92
N ASP A 29 -8.93 14.77 5.57
CA ASP A 29 -8.23 14.34 4.35
C ASP A 29 -7.93 12.84 4.34
N ILE A 30 -7.55 12.30 5.49
CA ILE A 30 -7.24 10.87 5.63
C ILE A 30 -8.53 10.06 5.50
N ARG A 31 -9.60 10.49 6.17
CA ARG A 31 -10.92 9.84 6.09
C ARG A 31 -11.40 9.77 4.64
N MET A 32 -11.25 10.85 3.88
CA MET A 32 -11.66 10.87 2.47
C MET A 32 -10.80 9.94 1.60
N GLY A 33 -9.49 9.88 1.84
CA GLY A 33 -8.59 8.94 1.14
C GLY A 33 -8.94 7.47 1.39
N TYR A 34 -9.28 7.12 2.64
CA TYR A 34 -9.78 5.79 2.99
C TYR A 34 -11.11 5.47 2.31
N LEU A 35 -12.07 6.39 2.37
CA LEU A 35 -13.38 6.21 1.74
C LEU A 35 -13.24 5.96 0.23
N LEU A 36 -12.40 6.74 -0.45
CA LEU A 36 -12.14 6.56 -1.87
C LEU A 36 -11.48 5.21 -2.18
N THR A 37 -10.52 4.79 -1.34
CA THR A 37 -9.83 3.50 -1.48
C THR A 37 -10.81 2.35 -1.31
N GLU A 38 -11.73 2.46 -0.35
CA GLU A 38 -12.71 1.43 -0.06
C GLU A 38 -13.79 1.31 -1.12
N ILE A 39 -14.28 2.44 -1.65
CA ILE A 39 -15.15 2.44 -2.83
C ILE A 39 -14.45 1.76 -4.01
N SER A 40 -13.17 2.05 -4.23
CA SER A 40 -12.41 1.48 -5.35
C SER A 40 -12.23 -0.04 -5.20
N LEU A 41 -11.98 -0.51 -3.96
CA LEU A 41 -11.91 -1.94 -3.64
C LEU A 41 -13.26 -2.64 -3.82
N ILE A 42 -14.38 -2.02 -3.40
CA ILE A 42 -15.73 -2.56 -3.63
C ILE A 42 -15.99 -2.73 -5.13
N ILE A 43 -15.73 -1.68 -5.92
CA ILE A 43 -15.93 -1.71 -7.37
C ILE A 43 -15.05 -2.80 -8.00
N PHE A 44 -13.80 -2.92 -7.55
CA PHE A 44 -12.88 -3.95 -8.02
C PHE A 44 -13.40 -5.36 -7.70
N ASP A 45 -13.83 -5.62 -6.47
CA ASP A 45 -14.41 -6.90 -6.07
C ASP A 45 -15.64 -7.25 -6.92
N TRP A 46 -16.48 -6.28 -7.24
CA TRP A 46 -17.64 -6.47 -8.11
C TRP A 46 -17.22 -6.80 -9.55
N ILE A 47 -16.27 -6.05 -10.12
CA ILE A 47 -15.77 -6.31 -11.48
C ILE A 47 -15.14 -7.72 -11.57
N PHE A 48 -14.30 -8.10 -10.61
CA PHE A 48 -13.58 -9.36 -10.66
C PHE A 48 -14.46 -10.56 -10.33
N ASN A 49 -15.33 -10.46 -9.32
CA ASN A 49 -16.14 -11.60 -8.88
C ASN A 49 -17.44 -11.75 -9.68
N PHE A 50 -18.11 -10.64 -10.04
CA PHE A 50 -19.36 -10.70 -10.81
C PHE A 50 -19.11 -10.60 -12.31
N SER A 51 -18.35 -9.62 -12.80
CA SER A 51 -18.24 -9.36 -14.24
C SER A 51 -17.36 -10.38 -14.96
N PHE A 52 -16.17 -10.66 -14.43
CA PHE A 52 -15.22 -11.59 -15.06
C PHE A 52 -15.32 -13.02 -14.49
N ARG A 53 -15.58 -13.16 -13.18
CA ARG A 53 -15.59 -14.45 -12.48
C ARG A 53 -14.33 -15.26 -12.81
N ILE A 54 -13.20 -14.73 -12.37
CA ILE A 54 -11.88 -15.25 -12.71
C ILE A 54 -11.58 -16.50 -11.88
N TYR A 55 -11.22 -17.59 -12.56
CA TYR A 55 -10.72 -18.79 -11.91
C TYR A 55 -9.24 -18.99 -12.21
N PRO A 56 -8.38 -19.03 -11.18
CA PRO A 56 -7.01 -19.49 -11.37
C PRO A 56 -7.05 -20.97 -11.74
N MET A 57 -6.64 -21.29 -12.96
CA MET A 57 -6.56 -22.67 -13.43
C MET A 57 -5.25 -23.29 -12.92
N ALA A 58 -5.15 -23.64 -11.63
CA ALA A 58 -4.01 -24.42 -11.17
C ALA A 58 -3.93 -25.75 -11.95
N PRO A 59 -2.77 -26.16 -12.49
CA PRO A 59 -1.40 -25.66 -12.29
C PRO A 59 -0.89 -24.62 -13.32
N PHE A 60 -1.74 -24.14 -14.22
CA PHE A 60 -1.37 -23.20 -15.28
C PHE A 60 -1.51 -21.74 -14.84
N SER A 61 -0.70 -20.84 -15.39
CA SER A 61 -0.83 -19.38 -15.23
C SER A 61 -1.96 -18.79 -16.09
N GLY A 62 -3.04 -19.56 -16.27
CA GLY A 62 -4.19 -19.20 -17.06
C GLY A 62 -5.32 -18.64 -16.19
N LEU A 63 -5.96 -17.58 -16.68
CA LEU A 63 -7.19 -17.06 -16.11
C LEU A 63 -8.36 -17.55 -16.98
N TYR A 64 -9.22 -18.39 -16.41
CA TYR A 64 -10.47 -18.74 -17.06
C TYR A 64 -11.53 -17.70 -16.72
N CYS A 65 -12.15 -17.12 -17.76
CA CYS A 65 -13.22 -16.16 -17.61
C CYS A 65 -14.57 -16.82 -17.89
N GLY A 66 -15.48 -16.77 -16.92
CA GLY A 66 -16.82 -17.36 -17.02
C GLY A 66 -17.97 -16.40 -16.71
N GLY A 67 -17.70 -15.09 -16.62
CA GLY A 67 -18.69 -14.08 -16.27
C GLY A 67 -19.48 -13.50 -17.46
N PRO A 68 -20.56 -12.76 -17.20
CA PRO A 68 -21.42 -12.16 -18.23
C PRO A 68 -20.66 -11.20 -19.14
N LEU A 69 -19.65 -10.49 -18.61
CA LEU A 69 -18.85 -9.56 -19.39
C LEU A 69 -18.00 -10.29 -20.44
N CYS A 70 -17.58 -11.52 -20.16
CA CYS A 70 -16.84 -12.34 -21.13
C CYS A 70 -17.72 -12.96 -22.21
N ASN A 71 -19.03 -13.12 -21.96
CA ASN A 71 -19.97 -13.47 -23.02
C ASN A 71 -20.28 -12.26 -23.91
N LEU A 72 -20.31 -11.06 -23.34
CA LEU A 72 -20.64 -9.83 -24.07
C LEU A 72 -19.44 -9.27 -24.84
N VAL A 73 -18.24 -9.35 -24.28
CA VAL A 73 -16.99 -8.89 -24.88
C VAL A 73 -16.23 -10.10 -25.44
N GLN A 74 -16.46 -10.42 -26.71
CA GLN A 74 -15.79 -11.55 -27.36
C GLN A 74 -14.30 -11.28 -27.65
N SER A 75 -13.89 -10.00 -27.67
CA SER A 75 -12.51 -9.61 -27.94
C SER A 75 -11.62 -9.73 -26.71
N ARG A 76 -10.73 -10.74 -26.74
CA ARG A 76 -9.68 -10.98 -25.74
C ARG A 76 -8.84 -9.74 -25.36
N PRO A 77 -8.38 -8.88 -26.30
CA PRO A 77 -7.56 -7.74 -25.93
C PRO A 77 -8.32 -6.69 -25.10
N LEU A 78 -9.64 -6.54 -25.32
CA LEU A 78 -10.45 -5.61 -24.52
C LEU A 78 -10.62 -6.11 -23.09
N ILE A 79 -10.83 -7.41 -22.89
CA ILE A 79 -10.89 -8.00 -21.55
C ILE A 79 -9.58 -7.76 -20.78
N MET A 80 -8.44 -8.03 -21.42
CA MET A 80 -7.13 -7.78 -20.79
C MET A 80 -6.92 -6.30 -20.48
N LEU A 81 -7.34 -5.40 -21.36
CA LEU A 81 -7.24 -3.96 -21.14
C LEU A 81 -8.09 -3.53 -19.94
N ILE A 82 -9.35 -3.98 -19.83
CA ILE A 82 -10.23 -3.65 -18.71
C ILE A 82 -9.67 -4.16 -17.38
N ILE A 83 -9.15 -5.39 -17.36
CA ILE A 83 -8.54 -5.98 -16.16
C ILE A 83 -7.30 -5.17 -15.76
N SER A 84 -6.42 -4.89 -16.72
CA SER A 84 -5.20 -4.12 -16.48
C SER A 84 -5.52 -2.71 -15.96
N THR A 85 -6.40 -1.97 -16.62
CA THR A 85 -6.78 -0.62 -16.21
C THR A 85 -7.45 -0.61 -14.84
N SER A 86 -8.27 -1.61 -14.51
CA SER A 86 -8.90 -1.73 -13.19
C SER A 86 -7.87 -1.95 -12.08
N ILE A 87 -6.84 -2.77 -12.32
CA ILE A 87 -5.75 -2.99 -11.36
C ILE A 87 -4.90 -1.71 -11.22
N THR A 88 -4.51 -1.11 -12.36
CA THR A 88 -3.68 0.09 -12.36
C THR A 88 -4.39 1.28 -11.72
N ALA A 89 -5.72 1.40 -11.84
CA ALA A 89 -6.49 2.49 -11.22
C ALA A 89 -6.56 2.40 -9.69
N ASN A 90 -6.46 1.20 -9.10
CA ASN A 90 -6.49 1.00 -7.66
C ASN A 90 -5.14 1.31 -6.97
N MET A 91 -4.03 1.03 -7.66
CA MET A 91 -2.68 1.30 -7.15
C MET A 91 -2.43 2.74 -6.66
N PRO A 92 -2.77 3.80 -7.42
CA PRO A 92 -2.52 5.17 -6.98
C PRO A 92 -3.36 5.55 -5.75
N CYS A 93 -4.58 5.02 -5.61
CA CYS A 93 -5.42 5.26 -4.42
C CYS A 93 -4.74 4.70 -3.16
N PHE A 94 -4.25 3.47 -3.25
CA PHE A 94 -3.52 2.84 -2.14
C PHE A 94 -2.21 3.58 -1.82
N LEU A 95 -1.42 3.93 -2.84
CA LEU A 95 -0.16 4.67 -2.65
C LEU A 95 -0.38 6.05 -2.01
N PHE A 96 -1.43 6.77 -2.44
CA PHE A 96 -1.78 8.07 -1.85
C PHE A 96 -2.06 7.94 -0.35
N LEU A 97 -2.85 6.95 0.04
CA LEU A 97 -3.18 6.67 1.43
C LEU A 97 -1.94 6.29 2.24
N LEU A 98 -1.08 5.44 1.70
CA LEU A 98 0.17 5.01 2.33
C LEU A 98 1.10 6.20 2.60
N ILE A 99 1.29 7.08 1.61
CA ILE A 99 2.11 8.30 1.75
C ILE A 99 1.53 9.23 2.82
N ARG A 100 0.21 9.41 2.86
CA ARG A 100 -0.46 10.25 3.87
C ARG A 100 -0.32 9.68 5.28
N MET A 101 -0.48 8.38 5.44
CA MET A 101 -0.27 7.69 6.71
C MET A 101 1.17 7.82 7.19
N HIS A 102 2.13 7.60 6.30
CA HIS A 102 3.55 7.76 6.60
C HIS A 102 3.89 9.19 7.05
N LYS A 103 3.34 10.22 6.37
CA LYS A 103 3.51 11.62 6.80
C LYS A 103 2.92 11.88 8.18
N HIS A 104 1.75 11.31 8.51
CA HIS A 104 1.11 11.51 9.81
C HIS A 104 1.87 10.85 10.96
N VAL A 105 2.36 9.62 10.74
CA VAL A 105 3.22 8.91 11.69
C VAL A 105 4.53 9.68 11.91
N ASN A 106 5.15 10.18 10.84
CA ASN A 106 6.39 10.94 10.94
C ASN A 106 6.22 12.31 11.59
N ALA A 107 5.09 13.00 11.37
CA ALA A 107 4.81 14.28 12.01
C ALA A 107 4.61 14.17 13.53
N THR A 108 4.16 13.00 14.01
CA THR A 108 3.92 12.76 15.44
C THR A 108 5.21 12.34 16.17
N SER A 109 6.24 11.91 15.44
CA SER A 109 7.54 11.61 16.03
C SER A 109 8.23 12.93 16.42
N PRO A 110 8.55 13.18 17.71
CA PRO A 110 9.35 14.34 18.11
C PRO A 110 10.78 14.30 17.53
N ASN A 111 11.18 13.15 16.98
CA ASN A 111 12.40 12.96 16.21
C ASN A 111 12.12 13.02 14.70
N ALA A 112 11.16 13.83 14.27
CA ALA A 112 10.82 14.07 12.87
C ALA A 112 12.05 14.61 12.12
N TRP A 113 12.92 13.70 11.68
CA TRP A 113 14.06 13.91 10.79
C TRP A 113 14.64 15.31 10.90
N ASN A 114 14.94 15.71 12.14
CA ASN A 114 15.85 16.79 12.37
C ASN A 114 17.18 16.15 11.97
N PHE A 115 17.54 16.26 10.69
CA PHE A 115 18.93 16.28 10.26
C PHE A 115 19.56 17.52 10.91
N THR A 116 19.59 17.53 12.23
CA THR A 116 20.52 18.35 12.95
C THR A 116 21.87 17.90 12.41
N ASN A 117 22.68 18.85 11.94
CA ASN A 117 24.11 18.67 11.71
C ASN A 117 24.77 18.32 13.06
N ARG A 118 24.37 17.21 13.68
CA ARG A 118 25.15 16.53 14.68
C ARG A 118 26.27 15.91 13.88
N SER A 119 27.36 16.64 13.76
CA SER A 119 28.67 16.02 13.64
C SER A 119 28.83 15.09 14.84
N VAL A 120 28.41 13.83 14.68
CA VAL A 120 28.73 12.79 15.64
C VAL A 120 30.23 12.63 15.53
N SER A 121 30.96 13.03 16.58
CA SER A 121 32.36 12.68 16.72
C SER A 121 32.40 11.16 16.80
N LEU A 122 32.74 10.50 15.69
CA LEU A 122 32.92 9.06 15.63
C LEU A 122 33.86 8.64 16.78
N PRO A 123 33.42 7.74 17.68
CA PRO A 123 34.30 7.18 18.68
C PRO A 123 35.44 6.51 17.93
N ARG A 124 36.65 6.83 18.36
CA ARG A 124 37.93 6.45 17.73
C ARG A 124 38.15 4.93 17.60
N SER A 125 37.22 4.11 18.06
CA SER A 125 37.38 2.67 18.27
C SER A 125 37.11 1.81 17.04
N GLU A 126 36.54 2.34 15.95
CA GLU A 126 36.20 1.52 14.77
C GLU A 126 37.08 1.92 13.56
N PRO A 127 38.25 1.29 13.38
CA PRO A 127 39.21 1.66 12.34
C PRO A 127 38.68 1.41 10.92
N GLU A 128 37.78 0.45 10.72
CA GLU A 128 37.14 0.22 9.41
C GLU A 128 36.32 1.41 8.91
N LEU A 129 35.74 2.20 9.82
CA LEU A 129 34.92 3.36 9.47
C LEU A 129 35.76 4.59 9.12
N GLN A 130 36.98 4.68 9.67
CA GLN A 130 37.93 5.75 9.34
C GLN A 130 38.39 5.67 7.89
N MET A 131 38.57 4.46 7.35
CA MET A 131 38.94 4.25 5.95
C MET A 131 37.99 4.95 4.96
N PHE A 132 36.68 4.94 5.25
CA PHE A 132 35.68 5.59 4.39
C PHE A 132 35.72 7.11 4.49
N ASN A 133 36.09 7.65 5.65
CA ASN A 133 36.27 9.09 5.85
C ASN A 133 37.55 9.59 5.16
N ASP A 134 38.63 8.81 5.21
CA ASP A 134 39.90 9.12 4.56
C ASP A 134 39.80 9.13 3.03
N LEU A 135 38.84 8.39 2.48
CA LEU A 135 38.50 8.40 1.04
C LEU A 135 37.58 9.58 0.64
N GLY A 136 37.24 10.48 1.57
CA GLY A 136 36.35 11.62 1.34
C GLY A 136 34.86 11.24 1.20
N GLY A 137 34.49 10.03 1.64
CA GLY A 137 33.11 9.54 1.58
C GLY A 137 32.24 10.07 2.71
N GLN A 138 30.96 10.29 2.44
CA GLN A 138 29.96 10.65 3.45
C GLN A 138 29.25 9.36 3.92
N LEU A 139 29.47 8.99 5.19
CA LEU A 139 28.93 7.75 5.74
C LEU A 139 27.53 7.99 6.36
N PHE A 140 26.54 7.24 5.87
CA PHE A 140 25.18 7.25 6.42
C PHE A 140 24.95 5.96 7.21
N VAL A 141 24.83 6.05 8.53
CA VAL A 141 24.56 4.89 9.41
C VAL A 141 23.08 4.88 9.77
N PHE A 142 22.40 3.80 9.41
CA PHE A 142 21.01 3.57 9.80
C PHE A 142 20.98 2.64 11.02
N GLY A 143 20.77 3.21 12.20
CA GLY A 143 20.57 2.46 13.43
C GLY A 143 19.16 1.89 13.59
N ALA A 144 19.00 0.91 14.48
CA ALA A 144 17.68 0.38 14.86
C ALA A 144 16.82 1.46 15.53
N PHE A 145 15.54 1.50 15.17
CA PHE A 145 14.60 2.50 15.65
C PHE A 145 14.42 2.42 17.18
N GLY A 146 14.73 3.50 17.89
CA GLY A 146 14.45 3.65 19.32
C GLY A 146 15.57 3.28 20.29
N VAL A 147 16.75 2.89 19.81
CA VAL A 147 17.92 2.65 20.69
C VAL A 147 18.82 3.90 20.66
N PRO A 148 19.11 4.54 21.81
CA PRO A 148 20.11 5.59 21.86
C PRO A 148 21.45 4.99 21.47
N GLN A 149 21.97 5.39 20.31
CA GLN A 149 23.34 5.06 19.93
C GLN A 149 24.27 5.93 20.77
N TYR A 150 24.72 5.36 21.89
CA TYR A 150 25.89 5.89 22.58
C TYR A 150 27.10 5.47 21.78
N PHE A 151 27.77 6.48 21.27
CA PHE A 151 29.06 6.40 20.64
C PHE A 151 29.97 7.31 21.46
#